data_AF-J2YGM1-F1
#
_entry.id   AF-J2YGM1-F1
#
_cell.length_a   1.000
_cell.length_b   1.000
_cell.length_c   1.000
_cell.angle_alpha   90.00
_cell.angle_beta   90.00
_cell.angle_gamma   90.00
#
_symmetry.space_group_name_H-M   'P 1'
#
loop_
_entity.id
_entity.type
_entity.pdbx_description
1 polymer ?
#
loop_
_entity_poly.entity_id
_entity_poly.type
_entity_poly.pdbx_seq_one_letter_code
_entity_poly.pdbx_strand_id
1 'polypeptide(L)' 'EPLLELGLRLGEGSGAALAVPLLRLACDLHGQMATFAEAAVADRPA' A
#
# COMPACT_ATOMS: atom_id res chain seq x y z
N GLU A 1 5.09 12.77 -7.19
CA GLU A 1 3.88 13.21 -6.47
C GLU A 1 3.91 12.68 -5.05
N PRO A 2 3.38 13.43 -4.06
CA PRO A 2 3.30 12.93 -2.69
C PRO A 2 2.25 11.81 -2.58
N LEU A 3 2.55 10.76 -1.80
CA LEU A 3 1.59 9.68 -1.53
C LEU A 3 0.40 10.16 -0.68
N LEU A 4 0.59 11.22 0.10
CA LEU A 4 -0.39 11.83 0.98
C LEU A 4 -0.39 13.35 0.79
N GLU A 5 -1.52 13.90 0.37
CA GLU A 5 -1.73 15.35 0.23
C GLU A 5 -2.77 15.80 1.26
N LEU A 6 -2.29 16.15 2.46
CA LEU A 6 -3.13 16.39 3.65
C LEU A 6 -3.00 17.81 4.22
N GLY A 7 -2.29 18.72 3.55
CA GLY A 7 -2.09 20.10 4.02
C GLY A 7 -1.39 20.21 5.39
N LEU A 8 -0.51 19.27 5.72
CA LEU A 8 0.20 19.25 7.01
C LEU A 8 1.23 20.37 7.11
N ARG A 9 1.38 20.93 8.32
CA ARG A 9 2.32 22.04 8.60
C ARG A 9 3.06 21.93 9.94
N LEU A 10 3.00 20.75 10.57
CA LEU A 10 3.67 20.51 11.87
C LEU A 10 5.18 20.30 11.70
N GLY A 11 5.61 19.62 10.63
CA GLY A 11 7.02 19.30 10.42
C GLY A 11 7.48 18.11 11.24
N GLU A 12 8.78 18.09 11.58
CA GLU A 12 9.42 17.11 12.49
C GLU A 12 9.22 15.63 12.09
N GLY A 13 8.99 15.36 10.81
CA GLY A 13 8.77 14.00 10.30
C GLY A 13 7.37 13.44 10.56
N SER A 14 6.42 14.23 11.07
CA SER A 14 5.03 13.80 11.28
C SER A 14 4.38 13.23 10.00
N GLY A 15 4.61 13.84 8.84
CA GLY A 15 4.15 13.30 7.55
C GLY A 15 4.81 11.97 7.17
N ALA A 16 6.09 11.79 7.49
CA ALA A 16 6.79 10.52 7.26
C ALA A 16 6.23 9.41 8.17
N ALA A 17 5.99 9.72 9.44
CA ALA A 17 5.37 8.78 10.38
C ALA A 17 3.99 8.30 9.89
N LEU A 18 3.18 9.18 9.30
CA LEU A 18 1.89 8.83 8.69
C LEU A 18 2.03 7.97 7.42
N ALA A 19 3.14 8.08 6.69
CA ALA A 19 3.40 7.27 5.49
C ALA A 19 3.95 5.87 5.81
N VAL A 20 4.53 5.64 7.00
CA VAL A 20 5.12 4.34 7.38
C VAL A 20 4.15 3.16 7.27
N PRO A 21 2.88 3.25 7.73
CA PRO A 21 1.91 2.17 7.55
C PRO A 21 1.64 1.85 6.07
N LEU A 22 1.61 2.86 5.19
CA LEU A 22 1.44 2.63 3.74
C LEU A 22 2.61 1.85 3.14
N LEU A 23 3.84 2.16 3.55
CA LEU A 23 5.03 1.42 3.11
C LEU A 23 4.99 -0.04 3.56
N ARG A 24 4.57 -0.30 4.81
CA ARG A 24 4.39 -1.66 5.31
C ARG A 24 3.33 -2.42 4.53
N LEU A 25 2.17 -1.80 4.30
CA LEU A 25 1.10 -2.39 3.51
C LEU A 25 1.54 -2.68 2.07
N ALA A 26 2.38 -1.86 1.47
CA ALA A 26 2.93 -2.13 0.15
C ALA A 26 3.83 -3.38 0.14
N CYS A 27 4.68 -3.55 1.15
CA CYS A 27 5.48 -4.75 1.33
C CYS A 27 4.59 -5.99 1.57
N ASP A 28 3.60 -5.89 2.45
CA ASP A 28 2.68 -6.98 2.76
C ASP A 28 1.87 -7.38 1.52
N LEU A 29 1.36 -6.40 0.76
CA LEU A 29 0.66 -6.65 -0.50
C LEU A 29 1.56 -7.36 -1.51
N HIS A 30 2.80 -6.90 -1.67
CA HIS A 30 3.72 -7.49 -2.62
C HIS A 30 4.14 -8.92 -2.23
N GLY A 31 4.31 -9.18 -0.93
CA GLY A 31 4.82 -10.46 -0.44
C GLY A 31 3.76 -11.49 -0.08
N GLN A 32 2.54 -11.07 0.27
CA GLN A 32 1.53 -11.94 0.89
C GLN A 32 0.21 -12.02 0.12
N MET A 33 0.05 -11.27 -0.97
CA MET A 33 -1.14 -11.39 -1.80
C MET A 33 -1.09 -12.68 -2.61
N ALA A 34 -2.18 -13.45 -2.54
CA ALA A 34 -2.33 -14.65 -3.37
C ALA A 34 -2.32 -14.28 -4.86
N THR A 35 -1.62 -15.09 -5.65
CA THR A 35 -1.67 -15.04 -7.12
C THR A 35 -3.04 -15.48 -7.64
N PHE A 36 -3.34 -15.19 -8.92
CA PHE A 36 -4.60 -15.63 -9.53
C PHE A 36 -4.82 -17.14 -9.54
N ALA A 37 -3.73 -17.93 -9.62
CA ALA A 37 -3.79 -19.38 -9.53
C ALA A 37 -4.16 -19.84 -8.11
N GLU A 38 -3.50 -19.27 -7.09
CA GLU A 38 -3.79 -19.57 -5.68
C GLU A 38 -5.19 -19.13 -5.26
N ALA A 39 -5.68 -18.02 -5.82
CA ALA A 39 -7.04 -17.52 -5.61
C ALA A 39 -8.11 -18.25 -6.46
N ALA A 40 -7.73 -19.22 -7.30
CA ALA A 40 -8.61 -19.98 -8.18
C ALA A 40 -9.48 -19.12 -9.13
N VAL A 41 -8.89 -18.08 -9.74
CA VAL A 41 -9.58 -17.17 -10.67
C VAL A 41 -8.94 -17.05 -12.05
N ALA A 42 -7.86 -17.80 -12.33
CA ALA A 42 -7.09 -17.68 -13.58
C ALA A 42 -7.92 -17.90 -14.87
N ASP A 43 -8.91 -18.80 -14.84
CA ASP A 43 -9.71 -19.17 -16.02
C ASP A 43 -11.14 -18.58 -16.02
N ARG A 44 -11.41 -17.60 -15.14
CA ARG A 44 -12.73 -16.96 -15.09
C ARG A 44 -12.86 -15.97 -16.26
N PRO A 45 -13.94 -16.03 -17.06
CA PRO A 45 -14.19 -14.98 -18.05
C PRO A 45 -14.39 -13.63 -17.35
N ALA A 46 -13.85 -12.57 -17.96
CA ALA A 46 -13.94 -11.19 -17.46
C ALA A 46 -15.38 -10.66 -17.44
#